data_AF-A0A4V1UL75-F1
#
_entry.id   AF-A0A4V1UL75-F1
#
_cell.length_a   1.000
_cell.length_b   1.000
_cell.length_c   1.000
_cell.angle_alpha   90.00
_cell.angle_beta   90.00
_cell.angle_gamma   90.00
#
_symmetry.space_group_name_H-M   'P 1'
#
loop_
_entity.id
_entity.type
_entity.pdbx_description
1 polymer ?
#
loop_
_entity_poly.entity_id
_entity_poly.type
_entity_poly.pdbx_seq_one_letter_code
_entity_poly.pdbx_strand_id
1 'polypeptide(L)'
;MKTRLPILLAILGLLVVALCAAAANLTGRPLLGAVVGLALVAYILAISGAYVAAIALAVGFHEFGHYLAGRLVGFRFLALIAGPLGIRREGNRHVTFRVRPARLLGYVSMVPTGDDRLIPRYLGFILGGPVASILYTAVVFALWQASGLPILPTLERPAGIGPTLIAGLVTMVLVGTLMVLPGTLLPFRAKRIGGMPTDMLWIFLLLRGGAPAARLVSLMTVSRLLVSGLPARELPPTVLEEATCLRDGSLEELSAVAARWAWALHHEADLAEEMIERHKEIVAAIGEKLLEPWRSSARIAQADHAIFIHRDAETGAKWLEGVDTAHNPVGHAALRLAEAGLAALKAAPDLPSRLDAAEQAFTDAAARTTISLKWEHDWITALRNGWPNWDKP
;
A
#
# COMPACT_ATOMS: atom_id res chain seq x y z
N MET A 1 11.75 -6.16 -9.64
CA MET A 1 13.02 -5.45 -9.97
C MET A 1 13.32 -4.42 -8.89
N LYS A 2 14.24 -4.72 -7.97
CA LYS A 2 14.91 -3.67 -7.18
C LYS A 2 15.47 -2.67 -8.18
N THR A 3 15.09 -1.41 -8.08
CA THR A 3 15.34 -0.38 -9.09
C THR A 3 16.84 -0.28 -9.38
N ARG A 4 17.29 -0.89 -10.48
CA ARG A 4 18.63 -0.68 -11.05
C ARG A 4 18.74 0.71 -11.69
N LEU A 5 17.64 1.47 -11.75
CA LEU A 5 17.58 2.82 -12.32
C LEU A 5 18.65 3.78 -11.77
N PRO A 6 18.86 3.94 -10.45
CA PRO A 6 19.95 4.76 -9.93
C PRO A 6 21.35 4.27 -10.37
N ILE A 7 21.55 2.95 -10.46
CA ILE A 7 22.82 2.37 -10.93
C ILE A 7 23.02 2.66 -12.43
N LEU A 8 21.97 2.51 -13.24
CA LEU A 8 21.99 2.79 -14.67
C LEU A 8 22.22 4.29 -14.94
N LEU A 9 21.59 5.18 -14.17
CA LEU A 9 21.81 6.62 -14.26
C LEU A 9 23.23 7.01 -13.85
N ALA A 10 23.80 6.36 -12.81
CA ALA A 10 25.19 6.55 -12.43
C ALA A 10 26.17 6.08 -13.52
N ILE A 11 25.94 4.91 -14.11
CA ILE A 11 26.75 4.38 -15.23
C ILE A 11 26.66 5.31 -16.44
N LEU A 12 25.46 5.77 -16.81
CA LEU A 12 25.27 6.72 -17.90
C LEU A 12 26.00 8.04 -17.64
N GLY A 13 25.92 8.57 -16.42
CA GLY A 13 26.67 9.76 -16.02
C GLY A 13 28.19 9.59 -16.17
N LEU A 14 28.73 8.45 -15.72
CA LEU A 14 30.16 8.13 -15.87
C LEU A 14 30.58 8.01 -17.34
N LEU A 15 29.75 7.39 -18.19
CA LEU A 15 30.00 7.29 -19.63
C LEU A 15 30.04 8.67 -20.30
N VAL A 16 29.12 9.56 -19.92
CA VAL A 16 29.08 10.93 -20.43
C VAL A 16 30.34 11.71 -20.04
N VAL A 17 30.81 11.60 -18.79
CA VAL A 17 32.09 12.21 -18.36
C VAL A 17 33.26 11.67 -19.16
N ALA A 18 33.34 10.35 -19.32
CA ALA A 18 34.42 9.69 -20.05
C ALA A 18 34.47 10.13 -21.53
N LEU A 19 33.31 10.25 -22.18
CA LEU A 19 33.20 10.74 -23.56
C LEU A 19 33.60 12.23 -23.68
N CYS A 20 33.16 13.09 -22.76
CA CYS A 20 33.57 14.50 -22.74
C CYS A 20 35.08 14.65 -22.50
N ALA A 21 35.67 13.86 -21.60
CA ALA A 21 37.10 13.84 -21.35
C ALA A 21 37.89 13.34 -22.57
N ALA A 22 37.43 12.28 -23.23
CA ALA A 22 38.06 11.76 -24.45
C ALA A 22 38.02 12.78 -25.61
N ALA A 23 36.87 13.43 -25.84
CA ALA A 23 36.73 14.46 -26.86
C ALA A 23 37.62 15.70 -26.57
N ALA A 24 37.78 16.05 -25.30
CA ALA A 24 38.65 17.15 -24.90
C ALA A 24 40.14 16.81 -24.99
N ASN A 25 40.52 15.55 -24.76
CA ASN A 25 41.88 15.07 -25.01
C ASN A 25 42.25 15.16 -26.50
N LEU A 26 41.31 14.81 -27.40
CA LEU A 26 41.50 14.94 -28.85
C LEU A 26 41.70 16.41 -29.31
N THR A 27 41.24 17.38 -28.51
CA THR A 27 41.36 18.82 -28.81
C THR A 27 42.44 19.52 -27.97
N GLY A 28 43.24 18.77 -27.19
CA GLY A 28 44.31 19.32 -26.36
C GLY A 28 43.83 20.14 -25.15
N ARG A 29 42.58 19.97 -24.71
CA ARG A 29 41.95 20.74 -23.61
C ARG A 29 41.37 19.84 -22.51
N PRO A 30 42.15 18.93 -21.90
CA PRO A 30 41.65 17.94 -20.94
C PRO A 30 40.85 18.52 -19.78
N LEU A 31 41.30 19.66 -19.23
CA LEU A 31 40.64 20.33 -18.11
C LEU A 31 39.24 20.83 -18.49
N LEU A 32 39.08 21.38 -19.70
CA LEU A 32 37.77 21.84 -20.19
C LEU A 32 36.79 20.67 -20.35
N GLY A 33 37.27 19.53 -20.86
CA GLY A 33 36.45 18.31 -20.96
C GLY A 33 35.98 17.78 -19.63
N ALA A 34 36.88 17.77 -18.63
CA ALA A 34 36.53 17.35 -17.28
C ALA A 34 35.47 18.28 -16.65
N VAL A 35 35.64 19.60 -16.79
CA VAL A 35 34.68 20.60 -16.28
C VAL A 35 33.32 20.46 -16.97
N VAL A 36 33.29 20.33 -18.31
CA VAL A 36 32.04 20.14 -19.07
C VAL A 36 31.37 18.82 -18.70
N GLY A 37 32.14 17.73 -18.58
CA GLY A 37 31.63 16.43 -18.17
C GLY A 37 31.00 16.46 -16.78
N LEU A 38 31.68 17.05 -15.80
CA LEU A 38 31.15 17.23 -14.44
C LEU A 38 29.89 18.09 -14.42
N ALA A 39 29.88 19.20 -15.15
CA ALA A 39 28.71 20.08 -15.27
C ALA A 39 27.50 19.33 -15.88
N LEU A 40 27.73 18.50 -16.89
CA LEU A 40 26.68 17.71 -17.52
C LEU A 40 26.14 16.62 -16.60
N VAL A 41 27.00 15.95 -15.81
CA VAL A 41 26.53 15.01 -14.77
C VAL A 41 25.71 15.71 -13.71
N ALA A 42 26.19 16.84 -13.18
CA ALA A 42 25.46 17.63 -12.19
C ALA A 42 24.09 18.06 -12.75
N TYR A 43 24.04 18.48 -14.01
CA TYR A 43 22.81 18.83 -14.72
C TYR A 43 21.84 17.65 -14.85
N ILE A 44 22.31 16.48 -15.28
CA ILE A 44 21.50 15.26 -15.39
C ILE A 44 20.94 14.83 -14.03
N LEU A 45 21.77 14.87 -12.98
CA LEU A 45 21.34 14.55 -11.62
C LEU A 45 20.32 15.55 -11.09
N ALA A 46 20.54 16.85 -11.33
CA ALA A 46 19.60 17.90 -10.93
C ALA A 46 18.23 17.73 -11.62
N ILE A 47 18.22 17.49 -12.94
CA ILE A 47 16.98 17.26 -13.69
C ILE A 47 16.30 15.97 -13.25
N SER A 48 17.05 14.88 -13.06
CA SER A 48 16.48 13.61 -12.59
C SER A 48 15.86 13.77 -11.20
N GLY A 49 16.55 14.46 -10.30
CA GLY A 49 16.04 14.79 -8.96
C GLY A 49 14.80 15.65 -9.01
N ALA A 50 14.81 16.71 -9.83
CA ALA A 50 13.65 17.58 -10.05
C ALA A 50 12.45 16.82 -10.63
N TYR A 51 12.66 15.91 -11.58
CA TYR A 51 11.62 15.08 -12.16
C TYR A 51 11.01 14.11 -11.12
N VAL A 52 11.85 13.47 -10.31
CA VAL A 52 11.38 12.62 -9.19
C VAL A 52 10.57 13.45 -8.19
N ALA A 53 11.04 14.65 -7.84
CA ALA A 53 10.31 15.56 -6.95
C ALA A 53 8.97 16.01 -7.56
N ALA A 54 8.93 16.30 -8.85
CA ALA A 54 7.72 16.65 -9.58
C ALA A 54 6.67 15.52 -9.54
N ILE A 55 7.08 14.27 -9.79
CA ILE A 55 6.19 13.10 -9.67
C ILE A 55 5.71 12.95 -8.23
N ALA A 56 6.61 13.03 -7.24
CA ALA A 56 6.23 12.90 -5.84
C ALA A 56 5.22 13.97 -5.41
N LEU A 57 5.37 15.21 -5.91
CA LEU A 57 4.43 16.30 -5.67
C LEU A 57 3.08 16.04 -6.36
N ALA A 58 3.09 15.60 -7.62
CA ALA A 58 1.86 15.25 -8.35
C ALA A 58 1.07 14.14 -7.65
N VAL A 59 1.76 13.08 -7.21
CA VAL A 59 1.16 12.01 -6.39
C VAL A 59 0.67 12.56 -5.06
N GLY A 60 1.44 13.46 -4.41
CA GLY A 60 1.01 14.11 -3.18
C GLY A 60 -0.30 14.88 -3.31
N PHE A 61 -0.47 15.68 -4.36
CA PHE A 61 -1.72 16.38 -4.66
C PHE A 61 -2.87 15.43 -4.96
N HIS A 62 -2.61 14.34 -5.68
CA HIS A 62 -3.57 13.28 -5.95
C HIS A 62 -4.10 12.66 -4.66
N GLU A 63 -3.20 12.15 -3.80
CA GLU A 63 -3.56 11.55 -2.51
C GLU A 63 -4.26 12.56 -1.59
N PHE A 64 -3.80 13.82 -1.58
CA PHE A 64 -4.47 14.88 -0.83
C PHE A 64 -5.91 15.12 -1.30
N GLY A 65 -6.18 14.96 -2.59
CA GLY A 65 -7.53 14.99 -3.16
C GLY A 65 -8.45 13.93 -2.56
N HIS A 66 -8.00 12.68 -2.49
CA HIS A 66 -8.73 11.60 -1.81
C HIS A 66 -8.97 11.92 -0.35
N TYR A 67 -7.95 12.40 0.36
CA TYR A 67 -8.08 12.80 1.75
C TYR A 67 -9.17 13.87 1.94
N LEU A 68 -9.11 14.96 1.18
CA LEU A 68 -10.05 16.07 1.31
C LEU A 68 -11.47 15.61 0.96
N ALA A 69 -11.65 14.91 -0.15
CA ALA A 69 -12.95 14.39 -0.56
C ALA A 69 -13.51 13.40 0.49
N GLY A 70 -12.68 12.51 1.00
CA GLY A 70 -13.01 11.60 2.09
C GLY A 70 -13.48 12.32 3.34
N ARG A 71 -12.79 13.40 3.75
CA ARG A 71 -13.22 14.22 4.89
C ARG A 71 -14.58 14.88 4.65
N LEU A 72 -14.83 15.39 3.44
CA LEU A 72 -16.09 16.03 3.08
C LEU A 72 -17.27 15.04 3.06
N VAL A 73 -17.05 13.79 2.67
CA VAL A 73 -18.08 12.73 2.71
C VAL A 73 -18.12 11.97 4.04
N GLY A 74 -17.48 12.51 5.09
CA GLY A 74 -17.56 11.96 6.44
C GLY A 74 -16.78 10.66 6.64
N PHE A 75 -15.66 10.45 5.94
CA PHE A 75 -14.75 9.34 6.21
C PHE A 75 -13.74 9.72 7.31
N ARG A 76 -13.35 8.71 8.08
CA ARG A 76 -12.31 8.79 9.10
C ARG A 76 -10.96 8.53 8.47
N PHE A 77 -10.05 9.49 8.64
CA PHE A 77 -8.66 9.36 8.22
C PHE A 77 -7.89 8.33 9.04
N LEU A 78 -7.15 7.44 8.37
CA LEU A 78 -6.23 6.47 8.97
C LEU A 78 -4.78 6.72 8.54
N ALA A 79 -4.52 6.89 7.25
CA ALA A 79 -3.17 7.15 6.75
C ALA A 79 -3.18 7.85 5.38
N LEU A 80 -2.14 8.63 5.11
CA LEU A 80 -1.80 9.20 3.81
C LEU A 80 -0.31 8.97 3.59
N ILE A 81 0.04 8.38 2.46
CA ILE A 81 1.41 8.17 2.05
C ILE A 81 1.57 8.80 0.66
N ALA A 82 2.56 9.65 0.50
CA ALA A 82 2.93 10.26 -0.77
C ALA A 82 4.45 10.16 -0.92
N GLY A 83 4.91 9.19 -1.70
CA GLY A 83 6.35 9.00 -1.89
C GLY A 83 7.05 8.49 -0.62
N PRO A 84 8.18 9.10 -0.22
CA PRO A 84 8.86 8.77 1.04
C PRO A 84 8.16 9.34 2.27
N LEU A 85 7.18 10.24 2.11
CA LEU A 85 6.52 10.90 3.23
C LEU A 85 5.21 10.19 3.54
N GLY A 86 4.96 9.96 4.83
CA GLY A 86 3.73 9.35 5.30
C GLY A 86 3.23 10.02 6.57
N ILE A 87 1.93 10.24 6.63
CA ILE A 87 1.21 10.69 7.81
C ILE A 87 0.25 9.56 8.19
N ARG A 88 0.31 9.11 9.45
CA ARG A 88 -0.56 8.04 9.94
C ARG A 88 -1.21 8.46 11.24
N ARG A 89 -2.47 8.07 11.42
CA ARG A 89 -3.14 8.16 12.71
C ARG A 89 -2.76 6.97 13.59
N GLU A 90 -2.28 7.26 14.78
CA GLU A 90 -2.00 6.29 15.85
C GLU A 90 -3.08 6.43 16.93
N GLY A 91 -3.84 5.35 17.13
CA GLY A 91 -5.00 5.34 18.00
C GLY A 91 -6.06 6.40 17.66
N ASN A 92 -6.66 6.98 18.69
CA ASN A 92 -7.80 7.90 18.54
C ASN A 92 -7.41 9.37 18.36
N ARG A 93 -6.18 9.81 18.69
CA ARG A 93 -5.86 11.25 18.72
C ARG A 93 -4.51 11.63 18.13
N HIS A 94 -3.58 10.70 17.96
CA HIS A 94 -2.23 11.06 17.55
C HIS A 94 -2.04 10.90 16.05
N VAL A 95 -1.35 11.84 15.45
CA VAL A 95 -0.95 11.79 14.04
C VAL A 95 0.57 11.81 14.03
N THR A 96 1.18 10.77 13.45
CA THR A 96 2.62 10.64 13.37
C THR A 96 3.09 10.81 11.93
N PHE A 97 4.20 11.54 11.80
CA PHE A 97 4.91 11.69 10.54
C PHE A 97 5.99 10.62 10.45
N ARG A 98 6.10 9.94 9.31
CA ARG A 98 7.09 8.90 9.07
C ARG A 98 7.72 9.09 7.71
N VAL A 99 9.05 9.00 7.67
CA VAL A 99 9.81 8.89 6.43
C VAL A 99 10.04 7.42 6.14
N ARG A 100 9.75 6.99 4.91
CA ARG A 100 9.91 5.61 4.44
C ARG A 100 10.88 5.58 3.25
N PRO A 101 11.52 4.42 2.99
CA PRO A 101 12.28 4.24 1.76
C PRO A 101 11.42 4.63 0.57
N ALA A 102 11.96 5.49 -0.30
CA ALA A 102 11.20 6.12 -1.38
C ALA A 102 10.54 5.05 -2.27
N ARG A 103 9.21 5.01 -2.24
CA ARG A 103 8.38 4.33 -3.23
C ARG A 103 7.62 5.42 -3.98
N LEU A 104 7.61 5.41 -5.31
CA LEU A 104 6.88 6.39 -6.12
C LEU A 104 5.34 6.17 -6.10
N LEU A 105 4.84 5.48 -5.08
CA LEU A 105 3.43 5.13 -4.92
C LEU A 105 2.84 6.00 -3.82
N GLY A 106 1.64 6.52 -4.08
CA GLY A 106 0.78 7.12 -3.09
C GLY A 106 -0.25 6.10 -2.59
N TYR A 107 -0.80 6.36 -1.41
CA TYR A 107 -2.04 5.71 -0.97
C TYR A 107 -2.67 6.48 0.20
N VAL A 108 -3.98 6.62 0.17
CA VAL A 108 -4.81 7.12 1.27
C VAL A 108 -5.72 6.03 1.82
N SER A 109 -5.63 5.83 3.13
CA SER A 109 -6.49 4.93 3.89
C SER A 109 -7.51 5.73 4.69
N MET A 110 -8.77 5.52 4.37
CA MET A 110 -9.89 6.09 5.11
C MET A 110 -11.01 5.05 5.21
N VAL A 111 -11.77 5.12 6.30
CA VAL A 111 -12.94 4.25 6.52
C VAL A 111 -14.20 5.09 6.69
N PRO A 112 -15.36 4.62 6.20
CA PRO A 112 -16.62 5.33 6.41
C PRO A 112 -16.98 5.35 7.91
N THR A 113 -17.63 6.41 8.37
CA THR A 113 -18.13 6.48 9.77
C THR A 113 -19.52 5.88 9.94
N GLY A 114 -20.25 5.62 8.85
CA GLY A 114 -21.59 5.05 8.83
C GLY A 114 -21.92 4.46 7.46
N ASP A 115 -23.03 3.71 7.38
CA ASP A 115 -23.42 2.99 6.16
C ASP A 115 -24.41 3.77 5.27
N ASP A 116 -24.85 4.95 5.73
CA ASP A 116 -25.78 5.80 5.01
C ASP A 116 -25.16 6.27 3.69
N ARG A 117 -25.87 5.99 2.58
CA ARG A 117 -25.48 6.39 1.22
C ARG A 117 -24.01 6.05 0.92
N LEU A 118 -23.56 4.87 1.34
CA LEU A 118 -22.15 4.49 1.28
C LEU A 118 -21.57 4.54 -0.14
N ILE A 119 -22.32 4.06 -1.15
CA ILE A 119 -21.88 4.11 -2.56
C ILE A 119 -21.62 5.55 -3.04
N PRO A 120 -22.59 6.50 -2.99
CA PRO A 120 -22.34 7.90 -3.36
C PRO A 120 -21.17 8.55 -2.62
N ARG A 121 -21.05 8.30 -1.31
CA ARG A 121 -19.95 8.84 -0.50
C ARG A 121 -18.61 8.27 -0.96
N TYR A 122 -18.56 6.97 -1.23
CA TYR A 122 -17.34 6.33 -1.69
C TYR A 122 -16.95 6.77 -3.09
N LEU A 123 -17.91 6.96 -4.00
CA LEU A 123 -17.68 7.61 -5.29
C LEU A 123 -17.08 9.01 -5.12
N GLY A 124 -17.62 9.81 -4.20
CA GLY A 124 -17.06 11.12 -3.87
C GLY A 124 -15.61 11.05 -3.38
N PHE A 125 -15.31 10.09 -2.48
CA PHE A 125 -13.95 9.84 -2.00
C PHE A 125 -12.98 9.45 -3.13
N ILE A 126 -13.35 8.48 -3.98
CA ILE A 126 -12.50 8.02 -5.08
C ILE A 126 -12.31 9.11 -6.13
N LEU A 127 -13.32 9.93 -6.41
CA LEU A 127 -13.20 11.05 -7.35
C LEU A 127 -12.23 12.14 -6.89
N GLY A 128 -11.96 12.23 -5.58
CA GLY A 128 -11.06 13.23 -5.00
C GLY A 128 -9.68 13.27 -5.66
N GLY A 129 -9.04 12.10 -5.86
CA GLY A 129 -7.71 12.01 -6.45
C GLY A 129 -7.65 12.45 -7.92
N PRO A 130 -8.48 11.87 -8.82
CA PRO A 130 -8.58 12.30 -10.21
C PRO A 130 -8.89 13.80 -10.36
N VAL A 131 -9.85 14.34 -9.61
CA VAL A 131 -10.22 15.76 -9.67
C VAL A 131 -9.04 16.65 -9.24
N ALA A 132 -8.38 16.33 -8.11
CA ALA A 132 -7.21 17.07 -7.66
C ALA A 132 -6.06 17.03 -8.69
N SER A 133 -5.87 15.90 -9.37
CA SER A 133 -4.82 15.72 -10.38
C SER A 133 -5.08 16.58 -11.64
N ILE A 134 -6.34 16.64 -12.09
CA ILE A 134 -6.75 17.50 -13.21
C ILE A 134 -6.58 18.97 -12.84
N LEU A 135 -7.05 19.38 -11.66
CA LEU A 135 -6.90 20.77 -11.19
C LEU A 135 -5.43 21.16 -11.06
N TYR A 136 -4.60 20.29 -10.48
CA TYR A 136 -3.17 20.54 -10.35
C TYR A 136 -2.49 20.68 -11.71
N THR A 137 -2.81 19.80 -12.66
CA THR A 137 -2.29 19.90 -14.05
C THR A 137 -2.73 21.20 -14.71
N ALA A 138 -3.99 21.61 -14.56
CA ALA A 138 -4.51 22.85 -15.12
C ALA A 138 -3.81 24.09 -14.54
N VAL A 139 -3.55 24.11 -13.23
CA VAL A 139 -2.80 25.18 -12.55
C VAL A 139 -1.36 25.25 -13.06
N VAL A 140 -0.65 24.11 -13.12
CA VAL A 140 0.73 24.04 -13.63
C VAL A 140 0.80 24.52 -15.09
N PHE A 141 -0.15 24.10 -15.92
CA PHE A 141 -0.24 24.54 -17.31
C PHE A 141 -0.50 26.05 -17.44
N ALA A 142 -1.41 26.61 -16.63
CA ALA A 142 -1.68 28.04 -16.62
C ALA A 142 -0.44 28.85 -16.18
N LEU A 143 0.27 28.39 -15.14
CA LEU A 143 1.53 29.01 -14.69
C LEU A 143 2.61 28.94 -15.77
N TRP A 144 2.70 27.80 -16.47
CA TRP A 144 3.62 27.64 -17.60
C TRP A 144 3.30 28.65 -18.71
N GLN A 145 2.04 28.78 -19.13
CA GLN A 145 1.63 29.77 -20.14
C GLN A 145 1.91 31.21 -19.70
N ALA A 146 1.59 31.56 -18.44
CA ALA A 146 1.80 32.90 -17.91
C ALA A 146 3.28 33.29 -17.81
N SER A 147 4.18 32.30 -17.70
CA SER A 147 5.63 32.54 -17.65
C SER A 147 6.22 32.99 -18.99
N GLY A 148 5.51 32.77 -20.11
CA GLY A 148 6.03 33.04 -21.46
C GLY A 148 7.24 32.19 -21.85
N LEU A 149 7.56 31.16 -21.07
CA LEU A 149 8.70 30.27 -21.30
C LEU A 149 8.35 29.27 -22.41
N PRO A 150 9.16 29.13 -23.46
CA PRO A 150 8.91 28.15 -24.50
C PRO A 150 9.04 26.72 -23.95
N ILE A 151 8.22 25.78 -24.45
CA ILE A 151 8.28 24.35 -24.04
C ILE A 151 9.68 23.78 -24.26
N LEU A 152 10.30 24.18 -25.37
CA LEU A 152 11.65 23.82 -25.75
C LEU A 152 12.47 25.11 -25.93
N PRO A 153 13.71 25.17 -25.39
CA PRO A 153 14.60 26.27 -25.71
C PRO A 153 14.83 26.29 -27.23
N THR A 154 14.28 27.30 -27.91
CA THR A 154 14.52 27.51 -29.34
C THR A 154 15.91 28.09 -29.52
N LEU A 155 16.70 27.55 -30.46
CA LEU A 155 18.04 28.05 -30.79
C LEU A 155 18.07 29.54 -31.15
N GLU A 156 16.93 30.08 -31.62
CA GLU A 156 16.78 31.45 -32.09
C GLU A 156 16.79 32.51 -30.98
N ARG A 157 16.53 32.11 -29.72
CA ARG A 157 16.56 33.01 -28.56
C ARG A 157 17.27 32.30 -27.42
N PRO A 158 18.61 32.38 -27.34
CA PRO A 158 19.33 31.88 -26.18
C PRO A 158 18.91 32.72 -24.97
N ALA A 159 17.89 32.25 -24.26
CA ALA A 159 17.60 32.75 -22.94
C ALA A 159 18.82 32.46 -22.07
N GLY A 160 19.11 33.33 -21.10
CA GLY A 160 20.15 33.05 -20.11
C GLY A 160 19.94 31.68 -19.46
N ILE A 161 21.00 31.13 -18.87
CA ILE A 161 20.97 29.81 -18.22
C ILE A 161 19.82 29.73 -17.20
N GLY A 162 19.55 30.79 -16.44
CA GLY A 162 18.47 30.85 -15.44
C GLY A 162 17.07 30.59 -16.02
N PRO A 163 16.55 31.42 -16.94
CA PRO A 163 15.24 31.19 -17.57
C PRO A 163 15.11 29.82 -18.24
N THR A 164 16.17 29.30 -18.86
CA THR A 164 16.18 27.96 -19.47
C THR A 164 15.99 26.87 -18.41
N LEU A 165 16.67 26.98 -17.26
CA LEU A 165 16.52 26.04 -16.15
C LEU A 165 15.11 26.07 -15.55
N ILE A 166 14.53 27.26 -15.39
CA ILE A 166 13.16 27.42 -14.88
C ILE A 166 12.15 26.81 -15.86
N ALA A 167 12.30 27.08 -17.16
CA ALA A 167 11.44 26.52 -18.21
C ALA A 167 11.50 24.99 -18.22
N GLY A 168 12.71 24.44 -18.16
CA GLY A 168 12.93 22.99 -18.05
C GLY A 168 12.26 22.39 -16.82
N LEU A 169 12.39 23.03 -15.65
CA LEU A 169 11.77 22.57 -14.41
C LEU A 169 10.23 22.58 -14.52
N VAL A 170 9.64 23.67 -14.99
CA VAL A 170 8.17 23.79 -15.15
C VAL A 170 7.64 22.76 -16.14
N THR A 171 8.33 22.58 -17.28
CA THR A 171 7.98 21.53 -18.26
C THR A 171 8.07 20.14 -17.63
N MET A 172 9.08 19.85 -16.81
CA MET A 172 9.18 18.57 -16.11
C MET A 172 8.08 18.35 -15.09
N VAL A 173 7.65 19.41 -14.37
CA VAL A 173 6.49 19.33 -13.48
C VAL A 173 5.24 19.00 -14.28
N LEU A 174 4.98 19.72 -15.37
CA LEU A 174 3.83 19.50 -16.25
C LEU A 174 3.81 18.07 -16.84
N VAL A 175 4.95 17.59 -17.35
CA VAL A 175 5.07 16.21 -17.84
C VAL A 175 4.81 15.22 -16.71
N GLY A 176 5.36 15.47 -15.51
CA GLY A 176 5.13 14.65 -14.33
C GLY A 176 3.65 14.55 -13.95
N THR A 177 2.90 15.67 -13.98
CA THR A 177 1.45 15.64 -13.69
C THR A 177 0.67 14.88 -14.75
N LEU A 178 0.99 15.09 -16.04
CA LEU A 178 0.36 14.39 -17.16
C LEU A 178 0.60 12.87 -17.10
N MET A 179 1.77 12.43 -16.61
CA MET A 179 2.07 11.00 -16.44
C MET A 179 1.25 10.31 -15.34
N VAL A 180 0.74 11.06 -14.36
CA VAL A 180 -0.14 10.51 -13.30
C VAL A 180 -1.57 10.29 -13.82
N LEU A 181 -2.04 11.11 -14.77
CA LEU A 181 -3.42 11.07 -15.26
C LEU A 181 -3.85 9.70 -15.83
N PRO A 182 -3.07 9.00 -16.68
CA PRO A 182 -3.46 7.67 -17.15
C PRO A 182 -3.70 6.67 -16.01
N GLY A 183 -2.91 6.75 -14.93
CA GLY A 183 -3.05 5.86 -13.78
C GLY A 183 -4.31 6.08 -12.95
N THR A 184 -5.01 7.19 -13.17
CA THR A 184 -6.19 7.59 -12.38
C THR A 184 -7.45 7.63 -13.24
N LEU A 185 -7.33 7.96 -14.53
CA LEU A 185 -8.45 8.16 -15.45
C LEU A 185 -8.76 6.95 -16.34
N LEU A 186 -7.86 5.96 -16.47
CA LEU A 186 -8.10 4.77 -17.29
C LEU A 186 -8.49 3.58 -16.40
N PRO A 187 -9.57 2.84 -16.73
CA PRO A 187 -10.08 1.76 -15.89
C PRO A 187 -9.31 0.45 -16.13
N PHE A 188 -8.13 0.33 -15.52
CA PHE A 188 -7.34 -0.92 -15.57
C PHE A 188 -6.87 -1.37 -14.19
N ARG A 189 -6.35 -2.60 -14.10
CA ARG A 189 -5.66 -3.13 -12.91
C ARG A 189 -4.16 -3.00 -13.09
N ALA A 190 -3.49 -2.33 -12.17
CA ALA A 190 -2.05 -2.09 -12.24
C ALA A 190 -1.27 -3.38 -11.94
N LYS A 191 -0.83 -4.08 -12.99
CA LYS A 191 -0.06 -5.35 -12.88
C LYS A 191 1.18 -5.24 -11.97
N ARG A 192 1.83 -4.07 -11.94
CA ARG A 192 3.06 -3.83 -11.14
C ARG A 192 2.79 -3.66 -9.65
N ILE A 193 1.54 -3.41 -9.24
CA ILE A 193 1.15 -3.13 -7.85
C ILE A 193 0.21 -4.26 -7.36
N GLY A 194 0.50 -5.50 -7.76
CA GLY A 194 -0.29 -6.67 -7.36
C GLY A 194 -1.69 -6.76 -7.97
N GLY A 195 -2.00 -5.96 -8.99
CA GLY A 195 -3.33 -5.97 -9.61
C GLY A 195 -4.35 -5.06 -8.92
N MET A 196 -3.88 -4.10 -8.11
CA MET A 196 -4.74 -3.05 -7.56
C MET A 196 -5.51 -2.32 -8.67
N PRO A 197 -6.83 -2.11 -8.51
CA PRO A 197 -7.61 -1.28 -9.41
C PRO A 197 -7.14 0.18 -9.38
N THR A 198 -7.21 0.82 -10.53
CA THR A 198 -7.14 2.30 -10.64
C THR A 198 -8.44 2.94 -10.13
N ASP A 199 -8.41 4.23 -9.81
CA ASP A 199 -9.58 4.97 -9.34
C ASP A 199 -10.76 4.89 -10.31
N MET A 200 -10.48 5.08 -11.61
CA MET A 200 -11.52 4.97 -12.62
C MET A 200 -12.12 3.57 -12.68
N LEU A 201 -11.34 2.51 -12.45
CA LEU A 201 -11.89 1.16 -12.38
C LEU A 201 -12.82 1.01 -11.17
N TRP A 202 -12.45 1.56 -10.01
CA TRP A 202 -13.34 1.57 -8.85
C TRP A 202 -14.64 2.33 -9.10
N ILE A 203 -14.55 3.52 -9.69
CA ILE A 203 -15.72 4.32 -10.07
C ILE A 203 -16.61 3.54 -11.03
N PHE A 204 -16.03 2.93 -12.07
CA PHE A 204 -16.78 2.15 -13.05
C PHE A 204 -17.48 0.95 -12.40
N LEU A 205 -16.80 0.21 -11.51
CA LEU A 205 -17.39 -0.93 -10.80
C LEU A 205 -18.58 -0.49 -9.93
N LEU A 206 -18.43 0.61 -9.18
CA LEU A 206 -19.50 1.14 -8.34
C LEU A 206 -20.70 1.64 -9.14
N LEU A 207 -20.46 2.35 -10.25
CA LEU A 207 -21.52 2.86 -11.12
C LEU A 207 -22.25 1.73 -11.86
N ARG A 208 -21.53 0.68 -12.26
CA ARG A 208 -22.11 -0.50 -12.92
C ARG A 208 -22.97 -1.33 -11.95
N GLY A 209 -22.63 -1.33 -10.67
CA GLY A 209 -23.32 -2.14 -9.67
C GLY A 209 -23.02 -3.64 -9.80
N GLY A 210 -23.94 -4.47 -9.28
CA GLY A 210 -23.83 -5.93 -9.29
C GLY A 210 -22.85 -6.49 -8.24
N ALA A 211 -22.50 -7.77 -8.38
CA ALA A 211 -21.67 -8.50 -7.40
C ALA A 211 -20.32 -7.84 -7.08
N PRO A 212 -19.57 -7.25 -8.03
CA PRO A 212 -18.33 -6.54 -7.69
C PRO A 212 -18.53 -5.32 -6.79
N ALA A 213 -19.60 -4.54 -7.03
CA ALA A 213 -19.92 -3.36 -6.22
C ALA A 213 -20.42 -3.77 -4.82
N ALA A 214 -21.27 -4.79 -4.75
CA ALA A 214 -21.77 -5.42 -3.52
C ALA A 214 -20.61 -5.90 -2.62
N ARG A 215 -19.65 -6.63 -3.20
CA ARG A 215 -18.43 -7.04 -2.48
C ARG A 215 -17.67 -5.83 -1.95
N LEU A 216 -17.47 -4.81 -2.77
CA LEU A 216 -16.70 -3.63 -2.39
C LEU A 216 -17.35 -2.91 -1.20
N VAL A 217 -18.66 -2.66 -1.26
CA VAL A 217 -19.44 -2.10 -0.17
C VAL A 217 -19.29 -2.94 1.10
N SER A 218 -19.39 -4.27 0.98
CA SER A 218 -19.25 -5.19 2.09
C SER A 218 -17.85 -5.14 2.74
N LEU A 219 -16.78 -5.10 1.93
CA LEU A 219 -15.42 -4.94 2.43
C LEU A 219 -15.19 -3.60 3.14
N MET A 220 -15.83 -2.53 2.68
CA MET A 220 -15.80 -1.23 3.38
C MET A 220 -16.50 -1.30 4.72
N THR A 221 -17.65 -1.97 4.78
CA THR A 221 -18.41 -2.22 6.03
C THR A 221 -17.58 -3.05 7.00
N VAL A 222 -16.96 -4.16 6.55
CA VAL A 222 -16.04 -4.96 7.36
C VAL A 222 -14.91 -4.09 7.91
N SER A 223 -14.25 -3.31 7.06
CA SER A 223 -13.17 -2.42 7.47
C SER A 223 -13.63 -1.39 8.51
N ARG A 224 -14.82 -0.80 8.34
CA ARG A 224 -15.43 0.11 9.32
C ARG A 224 -15.65 -0.59 10.66
N LEU A 225 -16.26 -1.77 10.65
CA LEU A 225 -16.60 -2.51 11.87
C LEU A 225 -15.34 -2.90 12.64
N LEU A 226 -14.32 -3.43 11.96
CA LEU A 226 -13.02 -3.75 12.56
C LEU A 226 -12.34 -2.51 13.16
N VAL A 227 -12.40 -1.36 12.47
CA VAL A 227 -11.85 -0.08 12.96
C VAL A 227 -12.71 0.55 14.07
N SER A 228 -14.00 0.23 14.15
CA SER A 228 -14.86 0.61 15.27
C SER A 228 -14.62 -0.22 16.53
N GLY A 229 -13.81 -1.28 16.38
CA GLY A 229 -13.39 -2.15 17.45
C GLY A 229 -14.20 -3.45 17.57
N LEU A 230 -15.11 -3.71 16.61
CA LEU A 230 -15.86 -4.94 16.56
C LEU A 230 -14.91 -6.09 16.17
N PRO A 231 -14.81 -7.16 16.98
CA PRO A 231 -13.92 -8.28 16.66
C PRO A 231 -14.45 -9.08 15.46
N ALA A 232 -13.56 -9.80 14.78
CA ALA A 232 -13.91 -10.55 13.56
C ALA A 232 -15.07 -11.54 13.76
N ARG A 233 -15.14 -12.20 14.93
CA ARG A 233 -16.23 -13.13 15.29
C ARG A 233 -17.60 -12.46 15.43
N GLU A 234 -17.65 -11.15 15.70
CA GLU A 234 -18.91 -10.42 15.85
C GLU A 234 -19.34 -9.73 14.54
N LEU A 235 -18.58 -9.91 13.45
CA LEU A 235 -18.96 -9.37 12.15
C LEU A 235 -20.28 -9.99 11.66
N PRO A 236 -21.20 -9.20 11.07
CA PRO A 236 -22.45 -9.72 10.53
C PRO A 236 -22.19 -10.76 9.43
N PRO A 237 -22.74 -11.99 9.53
CA PRO A 237 -22.50 -13.03 8.54
C PRO A 237 -22.97 -12.64 7.14
N THR A 238 -24.10 -11.92 7.04
CA THR A 238 -24.65 -11.43 5.77
C THR A 238 -23.68 -10.53 5.00
N VAL A 239 -22.93 -9.68 5.71
CA VAL A 239 -21.91 -8.79 5.10
C VAL A 239 -20.73 -9.62 4.59
N LEU A 240 -20.34 -10.67 5.32
CA LEU A 240 -19.25 -11.54 4.91
C LEU A 240 -19.65 -12.44 3.73
N GLU A 241 -20.86 -12.98 3.73
CA GLU A 241 -21.45 -13.73 2.62
C GLU A 241 -21.44 -12.90 1.34
N GLU A 242 -21.94 -11.65 1.40
CA GLU A 242 -21.93 -10.71 0.28
C GLU A 242 -20.50 -10.36 -0.18
N ALA A 243 -19.55 -10.21 0.75
CA ALA A 243 -18.13 -10.01 0.39
C ALA A 243 -17.53 -11.22 -0.37
N THR A 244 -17.92 -12.43 0.02
CA THR A 244 -17.40 -13.68 -0.57
C THR A 244 -18.21 -14.24 -1.74
N CYS A 245 -19.33 -13.61 -2.12
CA CYS A 245 -20.25 -14.17 -3.11
C CYS A 245 -19.64 -14.31 -4.51
N LEU A 246 -18.83 -13.34 -4.91
CA LEU A 246 -18.08 -13.38 -6.17
C LEU A 246 -16.80 -14.22 -5.93
N ARG A 247 -16.41 -15.05 -6.89
CA ARG A 247 -15.18 -15.86 -6.85
C ARG A 247 -14.38 -15.64 -8.14
N ASP A 248 -13.47 -14.67 -8.14
CA ASP A 248 -12.77 -14.12 -9.31
C ASP A 248 -11.23 -14.10 -9.21
N GLY A 249 -10.64 -14.66 -8.15
CA GLY A 249 -9.20 -14.71 -7.89
C GLY A 249 -8.58 -13.35 -7.58
N SER A 250 -9.38 -12.34 -7.26
CA SER A 250 -8.91 -10.96 -7.08
C SER A 250 -8.33 -10.71 -5.69
N LEU A 251 -7.60 -9.59 -5.52
CA LEU A 251 -7.14 -9.15 -4.19
C LEU A 251 -8.33 -8.80 -3.27
N GLU A 252 -9.44 -8.35 -3.86
CA GLU A 252 -10.66 -8.09 -3.13
C GLU A 252 -11.27 -9.39 -2.59
N GLU A 253 -11.29 -10.46 -3.39
CA GLU A 253 -11.69 -11.79 -2.91
C GLU A 253 -10.75 -12.31 -1.84
N LEU A 254 -9.43 -12.17 -2.01
CA LEU A 254 -8.45 -12.57 -1.00
C LEU A 254 -8.76 -11.94 0.37
N SER A 255 -9.08 -10.64 0.36
CA SER A 255 -9.44 -9.90 1.57
C SER A 255 -10.78 -10.35 2.16
N ALA A 256 -11.78 -10.62 1.31
CA ALA A 256 -13.10 -11.10 1.72
C ALA A 256 -13.03 -12.49 2.36
N VAL A 257 -12.30 -13.42 1.72
CA VAL A 257 -12.09 -14.78 2.21
C VAL A 257 -11.30 -14.78 3.52
N ALA A 258 -10.27 -13.93 3.65
CA ALA A 258 -9.55 -13.78 4.92
C ALA A 258 -10.46 -13.30 6.06
N ALA A 259 -11.35 -12.34 5.81
CA ALA A 259 -12.32 -11.87 6.80
C ALA A 259 -13.36 -12.95 7.16
N ARG A 260 -13.87 -13.69 6.15
CA ARG A 260 -14.83 -14.79 6.38
C ARG A 260 -14.18 -15.94 7.13
N TRP A 261 -12.93 -16.29 6.82
CA TRP A 261 -12.14 -17.28 7.55
C TRP A 261 -12.01 -16.90 9.03
N ALA A 262 -11.59 -15.67 9.32
CA ALA A 262 -11.42 -15.20 10.70
C ALA A 262 -12.74 -15.25 11.51
N TRP A 263 -13.87 -15.00 10.86
CA TRP A 263 -15.19 -15.22 11.46
C TRP A 263 -15.51 -16.70 11.66
N ALA A 264 -15.28 -17.53 10.63
CA ALA A 264 -15.64 -18.94 10.59
C ALA A 264 -14.88 -19.78 11.63
N LEU A 265 -13.66 -19.39 11.99
CA LEU A 265 -12.88 -20.01 13.08
C LEU A 265 -13.65 -20.12 14.40
N HIS A 266 -14.68 -19.30 14.62
CA HIS A 266 -15.47 -19.27 15.85
C HIS A 266 -16.88 -19.85 15.73
N HIS A 267 -17.33 -20.14 14.52
CA HIS A 267 -18.73 -20.49 14.29
C HIS A 267 -18.88 -21.81 13.55
N GLU A 268 -18.04 -22.06 12.54
CA GLU A 268 -18.25 -23.13 11.58
C GLU A 268 -16.87 -23.65 11.09
N ALA A 269 -16.39 -24.75 11.69
CA ALA A 269 -15.07 -25.31 11.37
C ALA A 269 -14.95 -25.73 9.90
N ASP A 270 -15.97 -26.38 9.34
CA ASP A 270 -15.99 -26.80 7.93
C ASP A 270 -15.88 -25.60 6.98
N LEU A 271 -16.55 -24.49 7.32
CA LEU A 271 -16.45 -23.26 6.55
C LEU A 271 -15.08 -22.61 6.69
N ALA A 272 -14.46 -22.67 7.87
CA ALA A 272 -13.10 -22.18 8.06
C ALA A 272 -12.10 -22.96 7.18
N GLU A 273 -12.27 -24.28 7.05
CA GLU A 273 -11.50 -25.13 6.13
C GLU A 273 -11.72 -24.71 4.67
N GLU A 274 -12.98 -24.55 4.25
CA GLU A 274 -13.29 -24.10 2.88
C GLU A 274 -12.62 -22.74 2.57
N MET A 275 -12.72 -21.79 3.50
CA MET A 275 -12.18 -20.45 3.29
C MET A 275 -10.65 -20.45 3.27
N ILE A 276 -9.96 -21.24 4.10
CA ILE A 276 -8.50 -21.27 4.06
C ILE A 276 -7.96 -21.95 2.80
N GLU A 277 -8.63 -22.98 2.30
CA GLU A 277 -8.29 -23.62 1.02
C GLU A 277 -8.51 -22.66 -0.14
N ARG A 278 -9.65 -21.97 -0.16
CA ARG A 278 -9.89 -20.93 -1.17
C ARG A 278 -8.85 -19.81 -1.11
N HIS A 279 -8.46 -19.41 0.09
CA HIS A 279 -7.42 -18.42 0.29
C HIS A 279 -6.06 -18.89 -0.27
N LYS A 280 -5.67 -20.16 -0.04
CA LYS A 280 -4.47 -20.78 -0.65
C LYS A 280 -4.52 -20.74 -2.17
N GLU A 281 -5.66 -21.10 -2.78
CA GLU A 281 -5.84 -21.07 -4.24
C GLU A 281 -5.62 -19.67 -4.82
N ILE A 282 -6.20 -18.64 -4.19
CA ILE A 282 -6.06 -17.24 -4.66
C ILE A 282 -4.61 -16.79 -4.55
N VAL A 283 -3.94 -17.08 -3.42
CA VAL A 283 -2.51 -16.75 -3.22
C VAL A 283 -1.65 -17.43 -4.28
N ALA A 284 -1.90 -18.71 -4.58
CA ALA A 284 -1.19 -19.45 -5.62
C ALA A 284 -1.44 -18.86 -7.01
N ALA A 285 -2.68 -18.49 -7.33
CA ALA A 285 -3.06 -17.90 -8.61
C ALA A 285 -2.42 -16.51 -8.85
N ILE A 286 -2.30 -15.69 -7.80
CA ILE A 286 -1.62 -14.38 -7.88
C ILE A 286 -0.09 -14.57 -7.94
N GLY A 287 0.43 -15.53 -7.17
CA GLY A 287 1.84 -15.94 -7.15
C GLY A 287 2.79 -14.81 -6.75
N GLU A 288 3.90 -14.68 -7.49
CA GLU A 288 4.95 -13.69 -7.20
C GLU A 288 4.48 -12.23 -7.29
N LYS A 289 3.34 -11.97 -7.95
CA LYS A 289 2.77 -10.63 -8.08
C LYS A 289 2.18 -10.11 -6.78
N LEU A 290 1.86 -10.99 -5.82
CA LEU A 290 1.36 -10.61 -4.51
C LEU A 290 2.45 -9.84 -3.76
N LEU A 291 2.13 -8.62 -3.31
CA LEU A 291 3.13 -7.81 -2.59
C LEU A 291 3.45 -8.45 -1.24
N GLU A 292 4.70 -8.27 -0.78
CA GLU A 292 5.21 -8.93 0.43
C GLU A 292 4.32 -8.80 1.67
N PRO A 293 3.73 -7.62 2.01
CA PRO A 293 2.85 -7.52 3.16
C PRO A 293 1.62 -8.44 3.10
N TRP A 294 1.05 -8.63 1.89
CA TRP A 294 -0.10 -9.52 1.68
C TRP A 294 0.33 -10.98 1.71
N ARG A 295 1.49 -11.31 1.13
CA ARG A 295 2.06 -12.67 1.18
C ARG A 295 2.35 -13.10 2.61
N SER A 296 2.98 -12.22 3.40
CA SER A 296 3.26 -12.48 4.81
C SER A 296 1.98 -12.63 5.63
N SER A 297 0.97 -11.77 5.42
CA SER A 297 -0.33 -11.91 6.10
C SER A 297 -1.04 -13.21 5.71
N ALA A 298 -0.96 -13.61 4.44
CA ALA A 298 -1.54 -14.84 3.96
C ALA A 298 -0.90 -16.10 4.57
N ARG A 299 0.44 -16.10 4.69
CA ARG A 299 1.20 -17.16 5.34
C ARG A 299 0.87 -17.28 6.83
N ILE A 300 0.73 -16.15 7.53
CA ILE A 300 0.32 -16.15 8.93
C ILE A 300 -1.07 -16.77 9.09
N ALA A 301 -2.06 -16.39 8.27
CA ALA A 301 -3.39 -16.99 8.33
C ALA A 301 -3.36 -18.52 8.12
N GLN A 302 -2.53 -19.00 7.18
CA GLN A 302 -2.36 -20.44 6.93
C GLN A 302 -1.65 -21.16 8.09
N ALA A 303 -0.66 -20.50 8.71
CA ALA A 303 0.01 -21.02 9.89
C ALA A 303 -0.96 -21.10 11.07
N ASP A 304 -1.69 -20.01 11.35
CA ASP A 304 -2.69 -19.94 12.42
C ASP A 304 -3.73 -21.05 12.26
N HIS A 305 -4.23 -21.26 11.05
CA HIS A 305 -5.18 -22.34 10.80
C HIS A 305 -4.56 -23.73 11.09
N ALA A 306 -3.36 -24.02 10.58
CA ALA A 306 -2.68 -25.30 10.84
C ALA A 306 -2.41 -25.52 12.34
N ILE A 307 -2.00 -24.46 13.05
CA ILE A 307 -1.64 -24.51 14.47
C ILE A 307 -2.90 -24.65 15.33
N PHE A 308 -3.85 -23.74 15.18
CA PHE A 308 -4.96 -23.60 16.11
C PHE A 308 -6.14 -24.53 15.82
N ILE A 309 -6.33 -24.92 14.56
CA ILE A 309 -7.41 -25.85 14.16
C ILE A 309 -6.88 -27.27 14.06
N HIS A 310 -5.85 -27.51 13.25
CA HIS A 310 -5.34 -28.87 12.98
C HIS A 310 -4.33 -29.39 14.00
N ARG A 311 -3.84 -28.52 14.89
CA ARG A 311 -2.75 -28.85 15.84
C ARG A 311 -1.50 -29.40 15.14
N ASP A 312 -1.27 -28.96 13.90
CA ASP A 312 -0.14 -29.36 13.06
C ASP A 312 1.00 -28.35 13.19
N ALA A 313 1.93 -28.66 14.10
CA ALA A 313 3.08 -27.81 14.36
C ALA A 313 4.11 -27.79 13.22
N GLU A 314 4.17 -28.82 12.38
CA GLU A 314 5.11 -28.90 11.26
C GLU A 314 4.64 -28.00 10.12
N THR A 315 3.39 -28.17 9.69
CA THR A 315 2.79 -27.32 8.65
C THR A 315 2.73 -25.87 9.08
N GLY A 316 2.37 -25.60 10.34
CA GLY A 316 2.39 -24.26 10.92
C GLY A 316 3.77 -23.60 10.84
N ALA A 317 4.82 -24.30 11.27
CA ALA A 317 6.19 -23.78 11.22
C ALA A 317 6.64 -23.48 9.78
N LYS A 318 6.35 -24.38 8.84
CA LYS A 318 6.68 -24.22 7.42
C LYS A 318 6.05 -22.97 6.81
N TRP A 319 4.80 -22.65 7.17
CA TRP A 319 4.16 -21.43 6.68
C TRP A 319 4.77 -20.14 7.24
N LEU A 320 5.28 -20.17 8.47
CA LEU A 320 5.95 -19.02 9.08
C LEU A 320 7.36 -18.75 8.52
N GLU A 321 7.95 -19.68 7.78
CA GLU A 321 9.27 -19.49 7.18
C GLU A 321 9.31 -18.29 6.21
N GLY A 322 10.25 -17.37 6.47
CA GLY A 322 10.47 -16.20 5.63
C GLY A 322 9.33 -15.17 5.65
N VAL A 323 8.45 -15.19 6.66
CA VAL A 323 7.47 -14.12 6.90
C VAL A 323 8.20 -12.83 7.31
N ASP A 324 7.90 -11.72 6.61
CA ASP A 324 8.43 -10.38 6.91
C ASP A 324 7.30 -9.45 7.37
N THR A 325 7.31 -9.12 8.66
CA THR A 325 6.32 -8.24 9.30
C THR A 325 6.86 -6.87 9.69
N ALA A 326 8.08 -6.49 9.25
CA ALA A 326 8.79 -5.30 9.72
C ALA A 326 7.98 -3.98 9.60
N HIS A 327 7.02 -3.93 8.68
CA HIS A 327 6.21 -2.74 8.39
C HIS A 327 4.72 -2.90 8.72
N ASN A 328 4.32 -4.05 9.29
CA ASN A 328 2.93 -4.37 9.61
C ASN A 328 2.81 -4.76 11.10
N PRO A 329 2.51 -3.82 12.01
CA PRO A 329 2.39 -4.11 13.43
C PRO A 329 1.37 -5.21 13.76
N VAL A 330 0.23 -5.23 13.05
CA VAL A 330 -0.80 -6.27 13.24
C VAL A 330 -0.27 -7.63 12.78
N GLY A 331 0.35 -7.68 11.60
CA GLY A 331 1.01 -8.90 11.13
C GLY A 331 2.14 -9.36 12.06
N HIS A 332 2.88 -8.45 12.67
CA HIS A 332 3.91 -8.80 13.65
C HIS A 332 3.31 -9.44 14.89
N ALA A 333 2.23 -8.87 15.43
CA ALA A 333 1.54 -9.43 16.58
C ALA A 333 0.94 -10.82 16.27
N ALA A 334 0.30 -10.98 15.11
CA ALA A 334 -0.22 -12.27 14.65
C ALA A 334 0.91 -13.31 14.45
N LEU A 335 2.07 -12.92 13.91
CA LEU A 335 3.24 -13.80 13.83
C LEU A 335 3.69 -14.28 15.22
N ARG A 336 3.75 -13.38 16.21
CA ARG A 336 4.11 -13.75 17.59
C ARG A 336 3.10 -14.69 18.22
N LEU A 337 1.81 -14.51 17.92
CA LEU A 337 0.75 -15.43 18.37
C LEU A 337 0.94 -16.82 17.78
N ALA A 338 1.18 -16.92 16.47
CA ALA A 338 1.46 -18.18 15.80
C ALA A 338 2.69 -18.89 16.39
N GLU A 339 3.77 -18.15 16.66
CA GLU A 339 4.97 -18.66 17.31
C GLU A 339 4.70 -19.18 18.74
N ALA A 340 3.83 -18.52 19.50
CA ALA A 340 3.40 -18.98 20.82
C ALA A 340 2.53 -20.25 20.72
N GLY A 341 1.62 -20.31 19.75
CA GLY A 341 0.83 -21.52 19.46
C GLY A 341 1.72 -22.72 19.11
N LEU A 342 2.76 -22.53 18.29
CA LEU A 342 3.74 -23.58 17.98
C LEU A 342 4.49 -24.07 19.22
N ALA A 343 4.91 -23.15 20.10
CA ALA A 343 5.56 -23.51 21.35
C ALA A 343 4.63 -24.30 22.27
N ALA A 344 3.35 -23.93 22.33
CA ALA A 344 2.35 -24.64 23.10
C ALA A 344 2.12 -26.07 22.58
N LEU A 345 1.97 -26.27 21.26
CA LEU A 345 1.84 -27.62 20.67
C LEU A 345 3.05 -28.51 20.97
N LYS A 346 4.25 -27.92 21.03
CA LYS A 346 5.50 -28.65 21.29
C LYS A 346 5.83 -28.78 22.78
N ALA A 347 4.95 -28.30 23.67
CA ALA A 347 5.23 -28.19 25.11
C ALA A 347 6.60 -27.55 25.40
N ALA A 348 6.96 -26.51 24.62
CA ALA A 348 8.26 -25.89 24.69
C ALA A 348 8.42 -25.09 26.00
N PRO A 349 9.59 -25.16 26.67
CA PRO A 349 9.81 -24.50 27.95
C PRO A 349 9.80 -22.96 27.86
N ASP A 350 9.96 -22.41 26.66
CA ASP A 350 9.92 -20.97 26.37
C ASP A 350 8.50 -20.45 26.05
N LEU A 351 7.45 -21.27 26.20
CA LEU A 351 6.07 -20.82 25.96
C LEU A 351 5.70 -19.54 26.75
N PRO A 352 5.99 -19.39 28.07
CA PRO A 352 5.63 -18.19 28.80
C PRO A 352 6.21 -16.90 28.20
N SER A 353 7.49 -16.91 27.83
CA SER A 353 8.15 -15.73 27.24
C SER A 353 7.62 -15.40 25.85
N ARG A 354 7.20 -16.40 25.07
CA ARG A 354 6.54 -16.19 23.77
C ARG A 354 5.14 -15.59 23.91
N LEU A 355 4.37 -16.02 24.91
CA LEU A 355 3.07 -15.43 25.21
C LEU A 355 3.20 -13.97 25.64
N ASP A 356 4.18 -13.65 26.48
CA ASP A 356 4.48 -12.26 26.88
C ASP A 356 4.89 -11.40 25.66
N ALA A 357 5.72 -11.96 24.75
CA ALA A 357 6.11 -11.28 23.52
C ALA A 357 4.92 -11.03 22.57
N ALA A 358 3.99 -12.00 22.46
CA ALA A 358 2.77 -11.84 21.68
C ALA A 358 1.86 -10.74 22.27
N GLU A 359 1.66 -10.75 23.59
CA GLU A 359 0.84 -9.77 24.29
C GLU A 359 1.40 -8.34 24.17
N GLN A 360 2.73 -8.19 24.31
CA GLN A 360 3.40 -6.91 24.07
C GLN A 360 3.24 -6.45 22.61
N ALA A 361 3.37 -7.36 21.64
CA ALA A 361 3.23 -7.04 20.23
C ALA A 361 1.79 -6.59 19.88
N PHE A 362 0.76 -7.20 20.46
CA PHE A 362 -0.63 -6.73 20.31
C PHE A 362 -0.87 -5.39 20.99
N THR A 363 -0.30 -5.18 22.17
CA THR A 363 -0.37 -3.88 22.86
C THR A 363 0.24 -2.77 22.00
N ASP A 364 1.42 -3.02 21.43
CA ASP A 364 2.10 -2.09 20.52
C ASP A 364 1.30 -1.87 19.21
N ALA A 365 0.70 -2.94 18.68
CA ALA A 365 -0.14 -2.86 17.47
C ALA A 365 -1.44 -2.09 17.73
N ALA A 366 -2.10 -2.29 18.87
CA ALA A 366 -3.29 -1.57 19.28
C ALA A 366 -3.01 -0.07 19.49
N ALA A 367 -1.83 0.28 20.03
CA ALA A 367 -1.41 1.67 20.15
C ALA A 367 -1.18 2.35 18.79
N ARG A 368 -0.74 1.58 17.77
CA ARG A 368 -0.36 2.08 16.43
C ARG A 368 -1.46 1.94 15.38
N THR A 369 -2.54 1.24 15.70
CA THR A 369 -3.64 0.98 14.78
C THR A 369 -4.96 1.43 15.39
N THR A 370 -6.02 1.38 14.59
CA THR A 370 -7.38 1.63 15.07
C THR A 370 -8.22 0.36 15.03
N ILE A 371 -7.61 -0.78 14.72
CA ILE A 371 -8.29 -2.07 14.60
C ILE A 371 -8.33 -2.69 16.01
N SER A 372 -9.48 -3.26 16.39
CA SER A 372 -9.53 -4.05 17.63
C SER A 372 -8.76 -5.35 17.47
N LEU A 373 -7.86 -5.59 18.41
CA LEU A 373 -7.07 -6.81 18.54
C LEU A 373 -7.49 -7.60 19.79
N LYS A 374 -8.70 -7.35 20.28
CA LYS A 374 -9.23 -7.96 21.52
C LYS A 374 -9.31 -9.48 21.38
N TRP A 375 -9.60 -9.95 20.18
CA TRP A 375 -9.76 -11.38 19.92
C TRP A 375 -8.45 -12.15 20.08
N GLU A 376 -7.36 -11.61 19.57
CA GLU A 376 -6.05 -12.26 19.65
C GLU A 376 -5.54 -12.33 21.09
N HIS A 377 -5.97 -11.40 21.95
CA HIS A 377 -5.74 -11.49 23.40
C HIS A 377 -6.49 -12.68 24.04
N ASP A 378 -7.68 -13.04 23.55
CA ASP A 378 -8.42 -14.20 24.06
C ASP A 378 -7.65 -15.50 23.77
N TRP A 379 -6.98 -15.60 22.61
CA TRP A 379 -6.10 -16.73 22.30
C TRP A 379 -4.88 -16.82 23.21
N ILE A 380 -4.24 -15.70 23.50
CA ILE A 380 -3.11 -15.66 24.45
C ILE A 380 -3.58 -16.14 25.83
N THR A 381 -4.73 -15.63 26.28
CA THR A 381 -5.32 -16.01 27.56
C THR A 381 -5.68 -17.50 27.59
N ALA A 382 -6.25 -18.01 26.50
CA ALA A 382 -6.54 -19.43 26.34
C ALA A 382 -5.26 -20.25 26.46
N LEU A 383 -4.23 -19.98 25.67
CA LEU A 383 -2.95 -20.70 25.71
C LEU A 383 -2.28 -20.68 27.10
N ARG A 384 -2.39 -19.59 27.87
CA ARG A 384 -1.92 -19.53 29.27
C ARG A 384 -2.66 -20.52 30.18
N ASN A 385 -3.94 -20.75 29.93
CA ASN A 385 -4.80 -21.65 30.70
C ASN A 385 -4.81 -23.10 30.16
N GLY A 386 -4.00 -23.38 29.14
CA GLY A 386 -3.98 -24.67 28.44
C GLY A 386 -4.67 -24.60 27.08
N TRP A 387 -4.38 -25.56 26.21
CA TRP A 387 -4.92 -25.54 24.84
C TRP A 387 -6.44 -25.47 24.87
N PRO A 388 -7.06 -24.42 24.28
CA PRO A 388 -8.50 -24.27 24.34
C PRO A 388 -9.20 -25.45 23.68
N ASN A 389 -10.23 -25.96 24.36
CA ASN A 389 -11.04 -27.08 23.88
C ASN A 389 -12.17 -26.53 23.00
N TRP A 390 -11.85 -26.20 21.75
CA TRP A 390 -12.80 -25.66 20.76
C TRP A 390 -13.65 -26.74 20.07
N ASP A 391 -13.51 -28.01 20.46
CA ASP A 391 -14.34 -29.12 19.93
C ASP A 391 -15.81 -29.03 20.39
N LYS A 392 -16.19 -27.96 21.08
CA LYS A 392 -17.55 -27.65 21.48
C LYS A 392 -17.88 -26.21 21.08
N PRO A 393 -18.76 -25.99 20.08
CA PRO A 393 -19.32 -24.67 19.83
C PRO A 393 -20.09 -24.13 21.05
#